data_AF-A0A3D1K1Q4-F1
#
_entry.id   AF-A0A3D1K1Q4-F1
#
_cell.length_a   1.000
_cell.length_b   1.000
_cell.length_c   1.000
_cell.angle_alpha   90.00
_cell.angle_beta   90.00
_cell.angle_gamma   90.00
#
_symmetry.space_group_name_H-M   'P 1'
#
loop_
_entity.id
_entity.type
_entity.pdbx_description
1 polymer ?
#
loop_
_entity_poly.entity_id
_entity_poly.type
_entity_poly.pdbx_seq_one_letter_code
_entity_poly.pdbx_strand_id
1 'polypeptide(L)'
;MSEMSKLATVLVSVFTALSASALTVGTDNWESEGGNVSPAKCTETKIKIREQEMPALVVTAVRKENFWGDVRKTIKDEKLSETPVLTVKFKASDETAKLGLPIPSIRVTDSKGVREYAPATAFVIGKDGWTVCTWDTSTSGKLAIAETFRLEIICNYDKIPDGKKSEFYFVDINFSAKETAKK
;
A
#
# COMPACT_ATOMS: atom_id res chain seq x y z
N MET A 1 44.18 22.93 34.43
CA MET A 1 43.56 23.25 33.13
C MET A 1 43.73 22.06 32.22
N SER A 2 42.64 21.33 31.94
CA SER A 2 42.57 20.29 30.91
C SER A 2 41.09 20.00 30.67
N GLU A 3 40.60 20.68 29.64
CA GLU A 3 39.46 20.43 28.77
C GLU A 3 38.28 19.53 29.23
N MET A 4 37.12 20.18 29.29
CA MET A 4 35.80 19.58 29.14
C MET A 4 35.66 18.90 27.77
N SER A 5 35.32 17.61 27.74
CA SER A 5 34.66 17.00 26.58
C SER A 5 33.23 16.59 26.96
N LYS A 6 32.31 17.31 26.34
CA LYS A 6 30.86 17.18 26.41
C LYS A 6 30.35 15.87 25.77
N LEU A 7 29.22 15.42 26.31
CA LEU A 7 28.08 14.74 25.65
C LEU A 7 28.35 13.49 24.79
N ALA A 8 27.71 12.38 25.19
CA ALA A 8 26.62 11.80 24.40
C ALA A 8 25.80 10.85 25.29
N THR A 9 24.71 11.37 25.86
CA THR A 9 23.64 10.54 26.39
C THR A 9 23.00 9.81 25.22
N VAL A 10 23.32 8.52 25.04
CA VAL A 10 22.61 7.66 24.09
C VAL A 10 21.25 7.35 24.72
N LEU A 11 20.25 8.16 24.37
CA LEU A 11 18.86 7.81 24.63
C LEU A 11 18.48 6.70 23.65
N VAL A 12 18.61 5.44 24.08
CA VAL A 12 17.95 4.32 23.39
C VAL A 12 16.47 4.40 23.73
N SER A 13 15.73 5.23 22.98
CA SER A 13 14.27 5.12 22.97
C SER A 13 13.90 3.84 22.26
N VAL A 14 13.76 2.75 23.01
CA VAL A 14 12.96 1.60 22.59
C VAL A 14 11.51 2.08 22.57
N PHE A 15 11.04 2.50 21.40
CA PHE A 15 9.61 2.66 21.18
C PHE A 15 8.98 1.26 21.17
N THR A 16 8.60 0.75 22.34
CA THR A 16 7.43 -0.12 22.43
C THR A 16 6.20 0.80 22.38
N ALA A 17 5.89 1.30 21.19
CA ALA A 17 4.55 1.77 20.92
C ALA A 17 3.69 0.49 20.82
N LEU A 18 2.92 0.23 21.87
CA LEU A 18 1.76 -0.64 21.80
C LEU A 18 0.78 0.04 20.83
N SER A 19 0.99 -0.12 19.53
CA SER A 19 0.16 0.52 18.53
C SER A 19 -1.24 -0.07 18.63
N ALA A 20 -2.22 0.84 18.74
CA ALA A 20 -3.63 0.59 18.59
C ALA A 20 -3.91 -0.37 17.42
N SER A 21 -4.93 -1.21 17.59
CA SER A 21 -5.42 -2.25 16.67
C SER A 21 -5.10 -1.96 15.20
N ALA A 22 -4.01 -2.55 14.70
CA ALA A 22 -3.68 -2.52 13.28
C ALA A 22 -4.26 -3.78 12.63
N LEU A 23 -5.19 -3.59 11.70
CA LEU A 23 -5.69 -4.65 10.83
C LEU A 23 -4.65 -4.92 9.75
N THR A 24 -4.02 -6.09 9.81
CA THR A 24 -3.13 -6.55 8.75
C THR A 24 -3.97 -7.14 7.62
N VAL A 25 -3.88 -6.54 6.42
CA VAL A 25 -4.66 -6.99 5.25
C VAL A 25 -4.10 -8.28 4.67
N GLY A 26 -2.81 -8.56 4.87
CA GLY A 26 -2.14 -9.75 4.35
C GLY A 26 -1.98 -9.74 2.82
N THR A 27 -1.18 -10.68 2.32
CA THR A 27 -0.85 -10.83 0.89
C THR A 27 -1.61 -11.95 0.20
N ASP A 28 -2.37 -12.72 0.98
CA ASP A 28 -3.25 -13.80 0.58
C ASP A 28 -4.61 -13.31 0.07
N ASN A 29 -5.36 -14.15 -0.66
CA ASN A 29 -6.76 -13.91 -1.02
C ASN A 29 -7.04 -12.59 -1.79
N TRP A 30 -6.06 -12.08 -2.52
CA TRP A 30 -6.26 -11.01 -3.49
C TRP A 30 -6.82 -11.57 -4.80
N GLU A 31 -7.72 -10.83 -5.42
CA GLU A 31 -8.42 -11.21 -6.64
C GLU A 31 -8.09 -10.23 -7.77
N SER A 32 -8.00 -10.73 -8.99
CA SER A 32 -7.89 -9.88 -10.18
C SER A 32 -9.27 -9.63 -10.77
N GLU A 33 -9.66 -8.36 -10.93
CA GLU A 33 -10.92 -8.01 -11.58
C GLU A 33 -10.92 -8.47 -13.04
N GLY A 34 -11.98 -9.19 -13.45
CA GLY A 34 -12.05 -9.85 -14.75
C GLY A 34 -11.43 -11.25 -14.79
N GLY A 35 -10.96 -11.78 -13.65
CA GLY A 35 -10.50 -13.17 -13.53
C GLY A 35 -9.43 -13.54 -14.54
N ASN A 36 -9.65 -14.59 -15.32
CA ASN A 36 -8.66 -15.12 -16.28
C ASN A 36 -8.28 -14.11 -17.37
N VAL A 37 -9.20 -13.24 -17.79
CA VAL A 37 -8.94 -12.25 -18.85
C VAL A 37 -8.41 -10.91 -18.32
N SER A 38 -8.20 -10.79 -17.00
CA SER A 38 -7.67 -9.59 -16.37
C SER A 38 -6.25 -9.27 -16.88
N PRO A 39 -5.95 -8.00 -17.22
CA PRO A 39 -4.61 -7.54 -17.55
C PRO A 39 -3.73 -7.42 -16.31
N ALA A 40 -4.32 -7.45 -15.11
CA ALA A 40 -3.63 -7.49 -13.84
C ALA A 40 -3.72 -8.89 -13.24
N LYS A 41 -2.66 -9.36 -12.61
CA LYS A 41 -2.61 -10.62 -11.87
C LYS A 41 -1.95 -10.38 -10.53
N CYS A 42 -2.43 -11.10 -9.52
CA CYS A 42 -1.85 -11.11 -8.19
C CYS A 42 -1.32 -12.50 -7.83
N THR A 43 -0.12 -12.53 -7.29
CA THR A 43 0.49 -13.73 -6.73
C THR A 43 1.17 -13.39 -5.41
N GLU A 44 1.19 -14.33 -4.48
CA GLU A 44 1.97 -14.21 -3.26
C GLU A 44 3.38 -14.77 -3.46
N THR A 45 4.38 -14.09 -2.90
CA THR A 45 5.76 -14.56 -2.85
C THR A 45 6.41 -14.12 -1.54
N LYS A 46 7.68 -14.47 -1.37
CA LYS A 46 8.52 -13.90 -0.32
C LYS A 46 9.65 -13.11 -0.94
N ILE A 47 9.90 -11.93 -0.39
CA ILE A 47 11.01 -11.07 -0.82
C ILE A 47 11.92 -10.78 0.36
N LYS A 48 13.19 -10.53 0.06
CA LYS A 48 14.17 -10.12 1.05
C LYS A 48 14.23 -8.59 1.11
N ILE A 49 13.85 -8.03 2.26
CA ILE A 49 14.04 -6.60 2.55
C ILE A 49 15.12 -6.51 3.62
N ARG A 50 16.29 -5.98 3.24
CA ARG A 50 17.51 -6.01 4.06
C ARG A 50 17.90 -7.45 4.41
N GLU A 51 17.82 -7.84 5.68
CA GLU A 51 18.17 -9.18 6.16
C GLU A 51 16.94 -10.03 6.49
N GLN A 52 15.73 -9.49 6.31
CA GLN A 52 14.48 -10.16 6.65
C GLN A 52 13.73 -10.64 5.41
N GLU A 53 13.25 -11.88 5.45
CA GLU A 53 12.33 -12.43 4.47
C GLU A 53 10.89 -12.04 4.88
N MET A 54 10.15 -11.43 3.95
CA MET A 54 8.80 -10.93 4.20
C MET A 54 7.85 -11.42 3.11
N PRO A 55 6.60 -11.77 3.46
CA PRO A 55 5.57 -12.05 2.47
C PRO A 55 5.26 -10.79 1.67
N ALA A 56 5.07 -10.95 0.36
CA ALA A 56 4.77 -9.87 -0.55
C ALA A 56 3.68 -10.28 -1.55
N LEU A 57 2.79 -9.34 -1.82
CA LEU A 57 1.86 -9.42 -2.93
C LEU A 57 2.56 -8.87 -4.17
N VAL A 58 2.64 -9.66 -5.22
CA VAL A 58 3.13 -9.23 -6.53
C VAL A 58 1.95 -8.92 -7.42
N VAL A 59 1.83 -7.66 -7.84
CA VAL A 59 0.86 -7.26 -8.87
C VAL A 59 1.60 -7.15 -10.19
N THR A 60 1.30 -8.06 -11.12
CA THR A 60 1.79 -8.02 -12.49
C THR A 60 0.71 -7.48 -13.40
N ALA A 61 1.06 -6.52 -14.25
CA ALA A 61 0.15 -5.96 -15.23
C ALA A 61 0.78 -5.97 -16.63
N VAL A 62 -0.03 -6.22 -17.65
CA VAL A 62 0.36 -6.11 -19.07
C VAL A 62 -0.49 -5.06 -19.75
N ARG A 63 0.05 -4.44 -20.81
CA ARG A 63 -0.73 -3.50 -21.61
C ARG A 63 -1.94 -4.23 -22.20
N LYS A 64 -3.11 -3.60 -22.09
CA LYS A 64 -4.31 -4.07 -22.78
C LYS A 64 -5.19 -2.87 -23.10
N GLU A 65 -5.40 -2.64 -24.39
CA GLU A 65 -6.23 -1.53 -24.85
C GLU A 65 -7.68 -1.75 -24.43
N ASN A 66 -8.35 -0.65 -24.04
CA ASN A 66 -9.76 -0.63 -23.60
C ASN A 66 -10.09 -1.57 -22.43
N PHE A 67 -9.10 -1.98 -21.65
CA PHE A 67 -9.32 -2.80 -20.46
C PHE A 67 -9.01 -2.00 -19.19
N TRP A 68 -9.93 -2.09 -18.25
CA TRP A 68 -9.79 -1.59 -16.90
C TRP A 68 -9.83 -2.81 -15.99
N GLY A 69 -8.82 -2.97 -15.15
CA GLY A 69 -8.80 -4.00 -14.13
C GLY A 69 -8.11 -3.47 -12.90
N ASP A 70 -8.37 -4.09 -11.77
CA ASP A 70 -7.63 -3.89 -10.56
C ASP A 70 -7.31 -5.23 -9.91
N VAL A 71 -6.38 -5.17 -8.96
CA VAL A 71 -6.18 -6.24 -7.99
C VAL A 71 -6.84 -5.78 -6.71
N ARG A 72 -7.73 -6.60 -6.15
CA ARG A 72 -8.59 -6.20 -5.04
C ARG A 72 -8.64 -7.23 -3.92
N LYS A 73 -8.80 -6.76 -2.70
CA LYS A 73 -9.13 -7.57 -1.54
C LYS A 73 -10.37 -7.03 -0.85
N THR A 74 -11.32 -7.91 -0.60
CA THR A 74 -12.51 -7.58 0.20
C THR A 74 -12.18 -7.78 1.67
N ILE A 75 -12.38 -6.72 2.44
CA ILE A 75 -12.19 -6.69 3.89
C ILE A 75 -13.58 -6.71 4.52
N LYS A 76 -13.79 -7.62 5.46
CA LYS A 76 -15.09 -7.88 6.11
C LYS A 76 -14.95 -7.73 7.61
N ASP A 77 -16.09 -7.48 8.26
CA ASP A 77 -16.25 -7.37 9.71
C ASP A 77 -15.38 -6.30 10.36
N GLU A 78 -15.00 -5.28 9.58
CA GLU A 78 -14.04 -4.24 9.97
C GLU A 78 -14.60 -2.87 9.58
N LYS A 79 -14.53 -1.92 10.52
CA LYS A 79 -15.06 -0.58 10.33
C LYS A 79 -13.96 0.38 9.92
N LEU A 80 -14.07 0.90 8.70
CA LEU A 80 -13.14 1.91 8.20
C LEU A 80 -13.07 3.15 9.11
N SER A 81 -14.14 3.47 9.85
CA SER A 81 -14.14 4.57 10.84
C SER A 81 -13.26 4.31 12.07
N GLU A 82 -13.01 3.05 12.43
CA GLU A 82 -12.19 2.66 13.58
C GLU A 82 -10.71 2.56 13.20
N THR A 83 -10.44 2.09 11.97
CA THR A 83 -9.09 2.02 11.40
C THR A 83 -8.99 2.80 10.09
N PRO A 84 -9.11 4.15 10.10
CA PRO A 84 -9.22 4.93 8.87
C PRO A 84 -7.88 5.13 8.15
N VAL A 85 -6.75 4.87 8.81
CA VAL A 85 -5.42 5.14 8.26
C VAL A 85 -4.91 3.91 7.53
N LEU A 86 -4.92 3.97 6.20
CA LEU A 86 -4.29 2.98 5.32
C LEU A 86 -2.79 3.27 5.20
N THR A 87 -1.97 2.25 5.46
CA THR A 87 -0.56 2.23 5.07
C THR A 87 -0.31 1.11 4.08
N VAL A 88 0.38 1.43 3.00
CA VAL A 88 0.82 0.49 1.97
C VAL A 88 2.27 0.80 1.62
N LYS A 89 3.14 -0.20 1.65
CA LYS A 89 4.52 -0.06 1.20
C LYS A 89 4.74 -0.89 -0.05
N PHE A 90 5.33 -0.31 -1.09
CA PHE A 90 5.53 -1.03 -2.33
C PHE A 90 6.75 -0.56 -3.12
N LYS A 91 7.21 -1.40 -4.04
CA LYS A 91 8.33 -1.10 -4.92
C LYS A 91 8.11 -1.74 -6.29
N ALA A 92 8.46 -1.01 -7.35
CA ALA A 92 8.50 -1.56 -8.70
C ALA A 92 9.67 -2.56 -8.85
N SER A 93 9.49 -3.60 -9.65
CA SER A 93 10.64 -4.41 -10.08
C SER A 93 11.64 -3.55 -10.85
N ASP A 94 12.92 -3.95 -10.90
CA ASP A 94 13.96 -3.17 -11.58
C ASP A 94 13.62 -2.96 -13.07
N GLU A 95 13.06 -3.99 -13.72
CA GLU A 95 12.59 -3.89 -15.10
C GLU A 95 11.42 -2.89 -15.25
N THR A 96 10.50 -2.88 -14.29
CA THR A 96 9.38 -1.94 -14.27
C THR A 96 9.85 -0.51 -14.02
N ALA A 97 10.83 -0.31 -13.13
CA ALA A 97 11.40 0.99 -12.83
C ALA A 97 12.08 1.62 -14.05
N LYS A 98 12.76 0.81 -14.89
CA LYS A 98 13.37 1.24 -16.15
C LYS A 98 12.35 1.75 -17.17
N LEU A 99 11.09 1.31 -17.09
CA LEU A 99 10.03 1.77 -17.99
C LEU A 99 9.54 3.19 -17.64
N GLY A 100 9.92 3.75 -16.48
CA GLY A 100 9.50 5.10 -16.08
C GLY A 100 7.99 5.23 -15.87
N LEU A 101 7.32 4.13 -15.50
CA LEU A 101 5.88 4.12 -15.34
C LEU A 101 5.44 4.91 -14.09
N PRO A 102 4.28 5.58 -14.13
CA PRO A 102 3.69 6.15 -12.93
C PRO A 102 3.41 5.06 -11.90
N ILE A 103 3.51 5.44 -10.61
CA ILE A 103 3.17 4.55 -9.50
C ILE A 103 1.70 4.07 -9.61
N PRO A 104 1.40 2.87 -9.09
CA PRO A 104 0.03 2.37 -9.04
C PRO A 104 -0.86 3.27 -8.18
N SER A 105 -2.11 3.42 -8.61
CA SER A 105 -3.13 4.09 -7.82
C SER A 105 -3.69 3.14 -6.77
N ILE A 106 -3.97 3.68 -5.58
CA ILE A 106 -4.61 2.95 -4.47
C ILE A 106 -6.02 3.50 -4.29
N ARG A 107 -7.01 2.62 -4.21
CA ARG A 107 -8.42 2.98 -4.10
C ARG A 107 -9.09 2.17 -2.99
N VAL A 108 -10.00 2.82 -2.27
CA VAL A 108 -10.92 2.15 -1.35
C VAL A 108 -12.34 2.31 -1.90
N THR A 109 -13.07 1.19 -1.94
CA THR A 109 -14.49 1.18 -2.31
C THR A 109 -15.32 0.70 -1.13
N ASP A 110 -16.27 1.50 -0.66
CA ASP A 110 -17.17 1.10 0.44
C ASP A 110 -18.25 0.11 -0.02
N SER A 111 -19.05 -0.38 0.93
CA SER A 111 -20.15 -1.31 0.66
C SER A 111 -21.26 -0.75 -0.24
N LYS A 112 -21.35 0.59 -0.38
CA LYS A 112 -22.30 1.27 -1.26
C LYS A 112 -21.75 1.48 -2.66
N GLY A 113 -20.50 1.09 -2.91
CA GLY A 113 -19.82 1.29 -4.18
C GLY A 113 -19.21 2.68 -4.36
N VAL A 114 -19.17 3.50 -3.31
CA VAL A 114 -18.46 4.79 -3.35
C VAL A 114 -16.96 4.51 -3.41
N ARG A 115 -16.31 5.11 -4.41
CA ARG A 115 -14.91 4.90 -4.76
C ARG A 115 -14.10 6.14 -4.44
N GLU A 116 -13.10 6.02 -3.60
CA GLU A 116 -12.17 7.11 -3.30
C GLU A 116 -10.73 6.67 -3.49
N TYR A 117 -9.93 7.57 -4.07
CA TYR A 117 -8.53 7.33 -4.39
C TYR A 117 -7.65 7.96 -3.32
N ALA A 118 -6.54 7.29 -3.00
CA ALA A 118 -5.49 7.90 -2.21
C ALA A 118 -4.98 9.15 -2.95
N PRO A 119 -4.90 10.32 -2.28
CA PRO A 119 -4.42 11.54 -2.93
C PRO A 119 -2.93 11.42 -3.23
N ALA A 120 -2.44 12.14 -4.24
CA ALA A 120 -1.02 12.13 -4.61
C ALA A 120 -0.09 12.51 -3.43
N THR A 121 -0.56 13.33 -2.49
CA THR A 121 0.16 13.75 -1.29
C THR A 121 0.32 12.62 -0.25
N ALA A 122 -0.42 11.51 -0.37
CA ALA A 122 -0.28 10.35 0.49
C ALA A 122 0.99 9.53 0.19
N PHE A 123 1.63 9.77 -0.96
CA PHE A 123 2.74 8.96 -1.45
C PHE A 123 4.08 9.65 -1.20
N VAL A 124 4.99 8.91 -0.56
CA VAL A 124 6.37 9.32 -0.33
C VAL A 124 7.31 8.27 -0.91
N ILE A 125 8.18 8.67 -1.82
CA ILE A 125 9.21 7.80 -2.40
C ILE A 125 10.46 7.87 -1.54
N GLY A 126 10.82 6.75 -0.93
CA GLY A 126 12.04 6.57 -0.16
C GLY A 126 13.29 6.46 -1.05
N LYS A 127 14.45 6.79 -0.47
CA LYS A 127 15.76 6.72 -1.17
C LYS A 127 16.17 5.29 -1.55
N ASP A 128 15.59 4.28 -0.91
CA ASP A 128 15.79 2.86 -1.17
C ASP A 128 14.90 2.33 -2.32
N GLY A 129 14.14 3.23 -2.96
CA GLY A 129 13.21 2.93 -4.04
C GLY A 129 11.87 2.36 -3.57
N TRP A 130 11.65 2.24 -2.25
CA TRP A 130 10.34 1.90 -1.70
C TRP A 130 9.46 3.14 -1.65
N THR A 131 8.22 2.99 -2.12
CA THR A 131 7.18 4.00 -1.93
C THR A 131 6.31 3.61 -0.76
N VAL A 132 6.00 4.57 0.11
CA VAL A 132 5.03 4.41 1.18
C VAL A 132 3.83 5.30 0.86
N CYS A 133 2.65 4.70 0.83
CA CYS A 133 1.37 5.40 0.81
C CYS A 133 0.81 5.39 2.23
N THR A 134 0.59 6.56 2.81
CA THR A 134 -0.12 6.73 4.08
C THR A 134 -1.31 7.65 3.86
N TRP A 135 -2.51 7.11 4.02
CA TRP A 135 -3.75 7.81 3.69
C TRP A 135 -4.80 7.66 4.80
N ASP A 136 -5.25 8.79 5.35
CA ASP A 136 -6.42 8.85 6.22
C ASP A 136 -7.70 8.88 5.37
N THR A 137 -8.37 7.74 5.26
CA THR A 137 -9.57 7.58 4.42
C THR A 137 -10.76 8.41 4.92
N SER A 138 -10.77 8.81 6.19
CA SER A 138 -11.81 9.65 6.78
C SER A 138 -11.82 11.07 6.19
N THR A 139 -10.69 11.55 5.66
CA THR A 139 -10.62 12.89 5.07
C THR A 139 -11.32 12.99 3.71
N SER A 140 -11.71 11.86 3.11
CA SER A 140 -12.49 11.86 1.87
C SER A 140 -13.90 12.42 2.06
N GLY A 141 -14.46 12.31 3.28
CA GLY A 141 -15.82 12.75 3.62
C GLY A 141 -16.96 11.99 2.92
N LYS A 142 -16.64 11.04 2.04
CA LYS A 142 -17.61 10.36 1.17
C LYS A 142 -17.75 8.87 1.43
N LEU A 143 -16.70 8.22 1.93
CA LEU A 143 -16.75 6.81 2.29
C LEU A 143 -17.67 6.63 3.50
N ALA A 144 -18.64 5.72 3.38
CA ALA A 144 -19.54 5.42 4.48
C ALA A 144 -18.80 4.71 5.63
N ILE A 145 -19.37 4.81 6.84
CA ILE A 145 -19.07 3.86 7.92
C ILE A 145 -19.54 2.49 7.43
N ALA A 146 -18.62 1.67 6.94
CA ALA A 146 -18.89 0.37 6.36
C ALA A 146 -18.12 -0.70 7.12
N GLU A 147 -18.81 -1.78 7.48
CA GLU A 147 -18.25 -3.01 8.07
C GLU A 147 -17.67 -3.94 6.99
N THR A 148 -17.81 -3.57 5.72
CA THR A 148 -17.22 -4.28 4.58
C THR A 148 -16.83 -3.28 3.52
N PHE A 149 -15.60 -3.38 3.03
CA PHE A 149 -15.06 -2.51 1.99
C PHE A 149 -14.02 -3.26 1.16
N ARG A 150 -13.60 -2.68 0.05
CA ARG A 150 -12.57 -3.23 -0.83
C ARG A 150 -11.38 -2.30 -0.88
N LEU A 151 -10.19 -2.88 -0.76
CA LEU A 151 -8.94 -2.23 -1.11
C LEU A 151 -8.53 -2.67 -2.51
N GLU A 152 -8.22 -1.73 -3.38
CA GLU A 152 -7.96 -1.94 -4.80
C GLU A 152 -6.63 -1.29 -5.21
N ILE A 153 -5.83 -2.02 -5.98
CA ILE A 153 -4.57 -1.58 -6.57
C ILE A 153 -4.76 -1.52 -8.09
N ILE A 154 -4.55 -0.34 -8.65
CA ILE A 154 -4.80 -0.07 -10.07
C ILE A 154 -3.48 0.31 -10.73
N CYS A 155 -3.06 -0.49 -11.71
CA CYS A 155 -1.86 -0.18 -12.50
C CYS A 155 -2.24 0.71 -13.70
N ASN A 156 -1.30 1.50 -14.18
CA ASN A 156 -1.53 2.36 -15.36
C ASN A 156 -1.30 1.55 -16.65
N TYR A 157 -2.22 0.64 -16.95
CA TYR A 157 -2.10 -0.36 -18.03
C TYR A 157 -1.83 0.27 -19.40
N ASP A 158 -2.48 1.40 -19.67
CA ASP A 158 -2.38 2.15 -20.93
C ASP A 158 -0.98 2.77 -21.14
N LYS A 159 -0.19 2.90 -20.06
CA LYS A 159 1.17 3.44 -20.10
C LYS A 159 2.24 2.35 -20.27
N ILE A 160 1.87 1.08 -20.12
CA ILE A 160 2.81 -0.04 -20.28
C ILE A 160 3.11 -0.18 -21.79
N PRO A 161 4.40 -0.19 -22.21
CA PRO A 161 4.74 -0.39 -23.62
C PRO A 161 4.30 -1.76 -24.16
N ASP A 162 4.09 -1.85 -25.47
CA ASP A 162 3.71 -3.12 -26.12
C ASP A 162 4.72 -4.23 -25.86
N GLY A 163 4.22 -5.43 -25.57
CA GLY A 163 5.04 -6.59 -25.25
C GLY A 163 5.78 -6.51 -23.92
N LYS A 164 5.54 -5.47 -23.10
CA LYS A 164 6.10 -5.34 -21.76
C LYS A 164 5.07 -5.64 -20.68
N LYS A 165 5.59 -5.93 -19.48
CA LYS A 165 4.80 -6.03 -18.25
C LYS A 165 5.35 -5.07 -17.20
N SER A 166 4.49 -4.59 -16.33
CA SER A 166 4.88 -3.95 -15.07
C SER A 166 4.65 -4.92 -13.91
N GLU A 167 5.47 -4.81 -12.88
CA GLU A 167 5.46 -5.68 -11.72
C GLU A 167 5.79 -4.84 -10.48
N PHE A 168 4.90 -4.91 -9.49
CA PHE A 168 5.01 -4.18 -8.23
C PHE A 168 4.90 -5.15 -7.06
N TYR A 169 5.82 -5.03 -6.11
CA TYR A 169 5.86 -5.78 -4.87
C TYR A 169 5.27 -4.95 -3.76
N PHE A 170 4.19 -5.42 -3.14
CA PHE A 170 3.52 -4.79 -2.02
C PHE A 170 3.78 -5.56 -0.73
N VAL A 171 4.12 -4.83 0.32
CA VAL A 171 4.34 -5.33 1.68
C VAL A 171 3.65 -4.39 2.67
N ASP A 172 3.50 -4.84 3.91
CA ASP A 172 3.00 -4.03 5.03
C ASP A 172 1.67 -3.32 4.71
N ILE A 173 0.72 -4.03 4.10
CA ILE A 173 -0.61 -3.51 3.80
C ILE A 173 -1.46 -3.60 5.08
N ASN A 174 -1.79 -2.44 5.65
CA ASN A 174 -2.52 -2.41 6.91
C ASN A 174 -3.44 -1.18 7.05
N PHE A 175 -4.50 -1.36 7.82
CA PHE A 175 -5.33 -0.28 8.33
C PHE A 175 -5.06 -0.11 9.82
N SER A 176 -5.02 1.13 10.30
CA SER A 176 -4.76 1.44 11.70
C SER A 176 -5.64 2.56 12.20
N ALA A 177 -5.84 2.59 13.52
CA ALA A 177 -6.51 3.70 14.18
C ALA A 177 -5.69 4.98 14.01
N LYS A 178 -6.38 6.12 13.98
CA LYS A 178 -5.71 7.43 14.00
C LYS A 178 -4.99 7.60 15.33
N GLU A 179 -3.69 7.88 15.31
CA GLU A 179 -2.99 8.26 16.52
C GLU A 179 -3.64 9.53 17.08
N THR A 180 -4.29 9.39 18.23
CA THR A 180 -4.76 10.55 18.99
C THR A 180 -3.53 11.17 19.62
N ALA A 181 -3.07 12.29 19.06
CA ALA A 181 -2.03 13.08 19.68
C ALA A 181 -2.48 13.42 21.11
N LYS A 182 -1.83 12.81 22.11
CA LYS A 182 -1.98 13.24 23.50
C LYS A 182 -1.44 14.66 23.56
N LYS A 183 -2.35 15.61 23.80
CA LYS A 183 -2.01 17.00 24.12
C LYS A 183 -1.27 17.08 25.45
#